data_AF-Q03021-F1
#
_entry.id   AF-Q03021-F1
#
_cell.length_a   1.000
_cell.length_b   1.000
_cell.length_c   1.000
_cell.angle_alpha   90.00
_cell.angle_beta   90.00
_cell.angle_gamma   90.00
#
_symmetry.space_group_name_H-M   'P 1'
#
loop_
_entity.id
_entity.type
_entity.pdbx_description
1 polymer ?
#
loop_
_entity_poly.entity_id
_entity_poly.type
_entity_poly.pdbx_seq_one_letter_code
_entity_poly.pdbx_strand_id
1 'polypeptide(L)'
;MVFRAVSGKKFVAVKIFKMSTLKFMSIRKYIEGDQRFSKIRIDRNDIVPVWVRKEYTNLMALENAHVPAPKPIGFFKNILVMSYIGTKSGPAPQLKDVEIDEGIYDQVIDGMRRMYANRIVHADLSEYNMLFHRKVYFIDLAQAVDMDHPMAAEFLERDIVNVSNFFQKHGIETDPDKIREYIKKK
;
A
#
# COMPACT_ATOMS: atom_id res chain seq x y z
N MET A 1 -7.63 -11.38 4.47
CA MET A 1 -8.44 -10.92 5.62
C MET A 1 -7.48 -10.39 6.67
N VAL A 2 -7.84 -9.31 7.36
CA VAL A 2 -7.02 -8.72 8.43
C VAL A 2 -7.72 -8.92 9.77
N PHE A 3 -7.01 -9.44 10.75
CA PHE A 3 -7.48 -9.68 12.11
C PHE A 3 -6.67 -8.84 13.09
N ARG A 4 -7.30 -8.41 14.18
CA ARG A 4 -6.59 -7.87 15.33
C ARG A 4 -6.17 -9.02 16.23
N ALA A 5 -4.92 -9.03 16.65
CA ALA A 5 -4.39 -9.93 17.66
C ALA A 5 -3.63 -9.13 18.74
N VAL A 6 -3.16 -9.83 19.77
CA VAL A 6 -2.37 -9.25 20.87
C VAL A 6 -1.00 -9.91 20.87
N SER A 7 0.06 -9.09 20.91
CA SER A 7 1.44 -9.53 21.12
C SER A 7 1.98 -8.82 22.37
N GLY A 8 2.18 -9.59 23.44
CA GLY A 8 2.46 -9.04 24.77
C GLY A 8 1.35 -8.11 25.24
N LYS A 9 1.64 -6.81 25.38
CA LYS A 9 0.68 -5.77 25.80
C LYS A 9 0.19 -4.87 24.65
N LYS A 10 0.56 -5.16 23.40
CA LYS A 10 0.25 -4.32 22.23
C LYS A 10 -0.67 -5.05 21.26
N PHE A 11 -1.54 -4.32 20.58
CA PHE A 11 -2.28 -4.87 19.44
C PHE A 11 -1.37 -4.98 18.22
N VAL A 12 -1.58 -6.05 17.46
CA VAL A 12 -0.96 -6.29 16.14
C VAL A 12 -2.05 -6.64 15.13
N ALA A 13 -1.80 -6.36 13.86
CA ALA A 13 -2.64 -6.79 12.75
C ALA A 13 -2.04 -8.06 12.14
N VAL A 14 -2.89 -9.07 11.94
CA VAL A 14 -2.55 -10.35 11.31
C VAL A 14 -3.33 -10.46 10.02
N LYS A 15 -2.65 -10.31 8.88
CA LYS A 15 -3.24 -10.46 7.56
C LYS A 15 -3.03 -11.89 7.06
N ILE A 16 -4.13 -12.61 6.87
CA ILE A 16 -4.15 -13.98 6.37
C ILE A 16 -4.60 -13.95 4.90
N PHE A 17 -3.74 -14.45 4.01
CA PHE A 17 -3.99 -14.55 2.59
C PHE A 17 -4.62 -15.91 2.28
N LYS A 18 -5.81 -15.90 1.68
CA LYS A 18 -6.48 -17.13 1.26
C LYS A 18 -5.93 -17.54 -0.10
N MET A 19 -5.49 -18.78 -0.22
CA MET A 19 -4.97 -19.32 -1.49
C MET A 19 -6.06 -19.35 -2.58
N SER A 20 -7.31 -19.59 -2.20
CA SER A 20 -8.44 -19.72 -3.15
C SER A 20 -8.87 -18.40 -3.81
N THR A 21 -8.60 -17.24 -3.19
CA THR A 21 -9.05 -15.93 -3.71
C THR A 21 -8.00 -15.26 -4.59
N LEU A 22 -6.75 -15.67 -4.47
CA LEU A 22 -5.62 -15.08 -5.19
C LEU A 22 -5.54 -15.71 -6.58
N LYS A 23 -6.12 -15.03 -7.59
CA LYS A 23 -6.02 -15.48 -8.98
C LYS A 23 -4.57 -15.33 -9.45
N PHE A 24 -3.90 -16.46 -9.69
CA PHE A 24 -2.49 -16.52 -10.07
C PHE A 24 -2.11 -15.49 -11.14
N MET A 25 -2.87 -15.43 -12.24
CA MET A 25 -2.59 -14.53 -13.36
C MET A 25 -2.71 -13.04 -13.00
N SER A 26 -3.64 -12.64 -12.11
CA SER A 26 -3.83 -11.22 -11.78
C SER A 26 -2.71 -10.67 -10.89
N ILE A 27 -2.05 -11.56 -10.16
CA ILE A 27 -0.99 -11.26 -9.20
C ILE A 27 0.38 -11.29 -9.88
N ARG A 28 0.55 -12.22 -10.81
CA ARG A 28 1.78 -12.46 -11.55
C ARG A 28 2.34 -11.18 -12.19
N LYS A 29 1.49 -10.33 -12.77
CA LYS A 29 1.90 -9.05 -13.39
C LYS A 29 2.52 -8.02 -12.45
N TYR A 30 2.39 -8.17 -11.14
CA TYR A 30 3.02 -7.29 -10.15
C TYR A 30 4.33 -7.88 -9.61
N ILE A 31 4.53 -9.20 -9.77
CA ILE A 31 5.75 -9.90 -9.34
C ILE A 31 6.72 -9.99 -10.51
N GLU A 32 6.24 -10.34 -11.70
CA GLU A 32 7.02 -10.37 -12.93
C GLU A 32 7.39 -8.96 -13.35
N GLY A 33 8.69 -8.66 -13.37
CA GLY A 33 9.23 -7.33 -13.62
C GLY A 33 9.71 -6.63 -12.36
N ASP A 34 9.29 -7.08 -11.17
CA ASP A 34 9.88 -6.63 -9.92
C ASP A 34 11.20 -7.39 -9.67
N GLN A 35 12.32 -6.71 -9.93
CA GLN A 35 13.66 -7.30 -9.88
C GLN A 35 13.97 -7.94 -8.50
N ARG A 36 13.34 -7.45 -7.43
CA ARG A 36 13.49 -7.98 -6.06
C ARG A 36 12.99 -9.43 -5.93
N PHE A 37 12.16 -9.89 -6.88
CA PHE A 37 11.58 -11.24 -6.92
C PHE A 37 11.97 -12.03 -8.18
N SER A 38 12.81 -11.48 -9.05
CA SER A 38 13.21 -12.07 -10.35
C SER A 38 13.85 -13.47 -10.27
N LYS A 39 14.53 -13.79 -9.17
CA LYS A 39 15.21 -15.08 -8.97
C LYS A 39 14.31 -16.16 -8.39
N ILE A 40 13.07 -15.84 -8.03
CA ILE A 40 12.15 -16.78 -7.39
C ILE A 40 11.39 -17.52 -8.49
N ARG A 41 11.50 -18.86 -8.50
CA ARG A 41 10.64 -19.68 -9.35
C ARG A 41 9.23 -19.66 -8.76
N ILE A 42 8.30 -19.02 -9.45
CA ILE A 42 6.91 -18.89 -8.99
C ILE A 42 6.08 -20.02 -9.58
N ASP A 43 5.85 -21.06 -8.80
CA ASP A 43 4.79 -22.05 -9.09
C ASP A 43 3.46 -21.62 -8.43
N ARG A 44 2.35 -22.19 -8.88
CA ARG A 44 1.01 -21.97 -8.30
C ARG A 44 0.96 -22.23 -6.80
N ASN A 45 1.75 -23.17 -6.29
CA ASN A 45 1.79 -23.50 -4.86
C ASN A 45 2.60 -22.49 -4.03
N ASP A 46 3.55 -21.79 -4.65
CA ASP A 46 4.47 -20.86 -3.97
C ASP A 46 4.04 -19.39 -4.09
N ILE A 47 3.05 -19.10 -4.94
CA ILE A 47 2.60 -17.73 -5.21
C ILE A 47 2.19 -16.98 -3.95
N VAL A 48 1.52 -17.64 -3.01
CA VAL A 48 1.01 -16.97 -1.80
C VAL A 48 2.13 -16.59 -0.83
N PRO A 49 3.05 -17.50 -0.45
CA PRO A 49 4.25 -17.11 0.29
C PRO A 49 5.05 -15.97 -0.35
N VAL A 50 5.22 -15.99 -1.68
CA VAL A 50 5.91 -14.91 -2.40
C VAL A 50 5.14 -13.59 -2.30
N TRP A 51 3.82 -13.62 -2.43
CA TRP A 51 2.95 -12.45 -2.29
C TRP A 51 3.01 -11.83 -0.89
N VAL A 52 3.00 -12.68 0.14
CA VAL A 52 3.16 -12.25 1.54
C VAL A 52 4.53 -11.61 1.76
N ARG A 53 5.59 -12.25 1.24
CA ARG A 53 6.94 -11.70 1.28
C ARG A 53 7.01 -10.34 0.57
N LYS A 54 6.31 -10.18 -0.55
CA LYS A 54 6.24 -8.91 -1.29
C LYS A 54 5.62 -7.80 -0.49
N GLU A 55 4.47 -8.04 0.15
CA GLU A 55 3.85 -7.04 1.02
C GLU A 55 4.75 -6.70 2.22
N TYR A 56 5.42 -7.68 2.84
CA TYR A 56 6.40 -7.44 3.89
C TYR A 56 7.57 -6.55 3.40
N THR A 57 8.14 -6.86 2.23
CA THR A 57 9.23 -6.08 1.62
C THR A 57 8.79 -4.64 1.33
N ASN A 58 7.56 -4.43 0.86
CA ASN A 58 7.06 -3.09 0.58
C ASN A 58 6.75 -2.29 1.85
N LEU A 59 6.24 -2.93 2.91
CA LEU A 59 6.08 -2.28 4.21
C LEU A 59 7.43 -1.83 4.80
N MET A 60 8.48 -2.66 4.67
CA MET A 60 9.84 -2.27 5.10
C MET A 60 10.35 -1.07 4.29
N ALA A 61 10.07 -1.06 2.98
CA ALA A 61 10.47 0.03 2.11
C ALA A 61 9.76 1.35 2.48
N LEU A 62 8.46 1.33 2.81
CA LEU A 62 7.75 2.51 3.30
C LEU A 62 8.26 2.98 4.68
N GLU A 63 8.62 2.06 5.58
CA GLU A 63 9.21 2.42 6.87
C GLU A 63 10.53 3.17 6.67
N ASN A 64 11.41 2.68 5.79
CA ASN A 64 12.67 3.34 5.45
C ASN A 64 12.44 4.70 4.74
N ALA A 65 11.38 4.80 3.95
CA ALA A 65 10.97 6.03 3.27
C ALA A 65 10.28 7.06 4.20
N HIS A 66 10.11 6.74 5.48
CA HIS A 66 9.35 7.55 6.44
C HIS A 66 7.92 7.87 5.96
N VAL A 67 7.30 6.96 5.21
CA VAL A 67 5.90 7.03 4.80
C VAL A 67 5.07 6.28 5.83
N PRO A 68 4.04 6.89 6.43
CA PRO A 68 3.22 6.20 7.42
C PRO A 68 2.53 4.97 6.81
N ALA A 69 2.86 3.80 7.35
CA ALA A 69 2.24 2.52 7.03
C ALA A 69 2.31 1.62 8.27
N PRO A 70 1.60 0.47 8.29
CA PRO A 70 1.80 -0.53 9.32
C PRO A 70 3.26 -0.99 9.36
N LYS A 71 3.91 -0.95 10.54
CA LYS A 71 5.28 -1.44 10.69
C LYS A 71 5.31 -2.96 10.50
N PRO A 72 6.14 -3.50 9.61
CA PRO A 72 6.24 -4.94 9.41
C PRO A 72 6.88 -5.60 10.63
N ILE A 73 6.27 -6.67 11.15
CA ILE A 73 6.79 -7.42 12.31
C ILE A 73 7.42 -8.74 11.85
N GLY A 74 6.72 -9.47 10.98
CA GLY A 74 7.19 -10.73 10.43
C GLY A 74 6.15 -11.39 9.56
N PHE A 75 6.52 -12.46 8.87
CA PHE A 75 5.60 -13.24 8.06
C PHE A 75 5.93 -14.73 8.14
N PHE A 76 4.92 -15.57 7.92
CA PHE A 76 5.08 -17.02 7.86
C PHE A 76 4.06 -17.61 6.89
N LYS A 77 4.54 -18.28 5.83
CA LYS A 77 3.71 -18.83 4.75
C LYS A 77 2.73 -17.78 4.21
N ASN A 78 1.43 -17.94 4.46
CA ASN A 78 0.36 -17.08 3.99
C ASN A 78 -0.10 -16.03 5.03
N ILE A 79 0.73 -15.76 6.05
CA ILE A 79 0.41 -14.87 7.16
C ILE A 79 1.44 -13.74 7.22
N LEU A 80 0.97 -12.50 7.31
CA LEU A 80 1.75 -11.31 7.58
C LEU A 80 1.33 -10.71 8.92
N VAL A 81 2.29 -10.36 9.76
CA VAL A 81 2.08 -9.67 11.04
C VAL A 81 2.70 -8.28 10.96
N MET A 82 1.93 -7.27 11.36
CA MET A 82 2.32 -5.86 11.30
C MET A 82 1.73 -5.07 12.48
N SER A 83 2.19 -3.83 12.70
CA SER A 83 1.63 -2.97 13.73
C SER A 83 0.15 -2.68 13.45
N TYR A 84 -0.67 -2.70 14.49
CA TYR A 84 -2.09 -2.38 14.36
C TYR A 84 -2.33 -0.87 14.29
N ILE A 85 -3.12 -0.41 13.32
CA ILE A 85 -3.56 0.98 13.17
C ILE A 85 -5.02 1.09 13.59
N GLY A 86 -5.27 1.79 14.70
CA GLY A 86 -6.61 1.92 15.29
C GLY A 86 -6.54 2.00 16.81
N THR A 87 -7.66 1.73 17.45
CA THR A 87 -7.79 1.83 18.91
C THR A 87 -8.27 0.51 19.52
N LYS A 88 -8.55 0.52 20.83
CA LYS A 88 -9.21 -0.58 21.52
C LYS A 88 -10.62 -0.86 20.96
N SER A 89 -11.31 0.16 20.43
CA SER A 89 -12.68 -0.01 19.91
C SER A 89 -12.71 -0.65 18.52
N GLY A 90 -11.69 -0.44 17.68
CA GLY A 90 -11.70 -0.97 16.32
C GLY A 90 -10.51 -0.52 15.48
N PRO A 91 -10.43 -0.97 14.21
CA PRO A 91 -9.43 -0.50 13.27
C PRO A 91 -9.68 0.98 12.98
N ALA A 92 -8.63 1.69 12.56
CA ALA A 92 -8.81 3.02 12.00
C ALA A 92 -9.74 2.97 10.76
N PRO A 93 -10.60 3.98 10.55
CA PRO A 93 -11.46 4.03 9.37
C PRO A 93 -10.63 4.19 8.10
N GLN A 94 -11.15 3.65 6.99
CA GLN A 94 -10.64 3.93 5.64
C GLN A 94 -10.98 5.37 5.25
N LEU A 95 -10.22 5.99 4.35
CA LEU A 95 -10.50 7.37 3.94
C LEU A 95 -11.89 7.54 3.33
N LYS A 96 -12.45 6.50 2.71
CA LYS A 96 -13.84 6.52 2.22
C LYS A 96 -14.89 6.80 3.30
N ASP A 97 -14.56 6.54 4.58
CA ASP A 97 -15.45 6.65 5.75
C ASP A 97 -15.04 7.82 6.66
N VAL A 98 -14.23 8.76 6.17
CA VAL A 98 -13.67 9.89 6.93
C VAL A 98 -14.09 11.19 6.26
N GLU A 99 -14.35 12.23 7.03
CA GLU A 99 -14.55 13.58 6.51
C GLU A 99 -13.22 14.09 5.93
N ILE A 100 -13.24 14.38 4.63
CA ILE A 100 -12.03 14.72 3.87
C ILE A 100 -11.79 16.23 3.91
N ASP A 101 -10.56 16.62 4.25
CA ASP A 101 -10.09 18.00 4.24
C ASP A 101 -8.78 18.15 3.44
N GLU A 102 -8.33 19.39 3.24
CA GLU A 102 -7.09 19.71 2.54
C GLU A 102 -5.85 19.13 3.26
N GLY A 103 -5.88 19.01 4.59
CA GLY A 103 -4.78 18.45 5.36
C GLY A 103 -4.59 16.95 5.13
N ILE A 104 -5.67 16.20 4.88
CA ILE A 104 -5.63 14.80 4.45
C ILE A 104 -5.10 14.71 3.01
N TYR A 105 -5.54 15.60 2.12
CA TYR A 105 -5.02 15.67 0.75
C TYR A 105 -3.50 15.86 0.71
N ASP A 106 -2.99 16.86 1.44
CA ASP A 106 -1.57 17.16 1.52
C ASP A 106 -0.75 15.96 2.02
N GLN A 107 -1.27 15.25 3.04
CA GLN A 107 -0.64 14.04 3.55
C GLN A 107 -0.61 12.90 2.52
N VAL A 108 -1.66 12.74 1.73
CA VAL A 108 -1.69 11.71 0.68
C VAL A 108 -0.68 12.03 -0.41
N ILE A 109 -0.67 13.26 -0.92
CA ILE A 109 0.22 13.67 -2.01
C ILE A 109 1.69 13.68 -1.56
N ASP A 110 1.99 14.12 -0.34
CA ASP A 110 3.32 13.99 0.25
C ASP A 110 3.74 12.52 0.41
N GLY A 111 2.82 11.66 0.88
CA GLY A 111 3.04 10.21 0.95
C GLY A 111 3.38 9.60 -0.41
N MET A 112 2.64 9.96 -1.46
CA MET A 112 2.92 9.53 -2.84
C MET A 112 4.27 10.00 -3.33
N ARG A 113 4.62 11.27 -3.09
CA ARG A 113 5.93 11.83 -3.44
C ARG A 113 7.07 11.09 -2.74
N ARG A 114 6.95 10.82 -1.45
CA ARG A 114 7.97 10.10 -0.67
C ARG A 114 8.11 8.65 -1.13
N MET A 115 7.00 7.97 -1.44
CA MET A 115 7.03 6.64 -2.05
C MET A 115 7.82 6.68 -3.37
N TYR A 116 7.47 7.61 -4.27
CA TYR A 116 8.15 7.75 -5.56
C TYR A 116 9.65 8.09 -5.42
N ALA A 117 10.01 9.01 -4.52
CA ALA A 117 11.40 9.36 -4.23
C ALA A 117 12.21 8.17 -3.69
N ASN A 118 11.55 7.22 -3.04
CA ASN A 118 12.14 5.97 -2.55
C ASN A 118 11.91 4.79 -3.51
N ARG A 119 11.58 5.08 -4.77
CA ARG A 119 11.39 4.13 -5.87
C ARG A 119 10.20 3.18 -5.74
N ILE A 120 9.15 3.58 -5.02
CA ILE A 120 7.97 2.76 -4.76
C ILE A 120 6.75 3.36 -5.45
N VAL A 121 6.04 2.54 -6.21
CA VAL A 121 4.70 2.85 -6.75
C VAL A 121 3.71 1.91 -6.10
N HIS A 122 2.63 2.43 -5.51
CA HIS A 122 1.67 1.63 -4.74
C HIS A 122 0.91 0.63 -5.63
N ALA A 123 0.59 1.03 -6.86
CA ALA A 123 -0.05 0.23 -7.88
C ALA A 123 -1.42 -0.36 -7.48
N ASP A 124 -2.10 0.27 -6.53
CA ASP A 124 -3.48 -0.02 -6.11
C ASP A 124 -4.01 1.08 -5.19
N LEU A 125 -3.56 2.33 -5.35
CA LEU A 125 -3.90 3.39 -4.41
C LEU A 125 -5.33 3.90 -4.66
N SER A 126 -6.12 3.93 -3.59
CA SER A 126 -7.49 4.44 -3.54
C SER A 126 -7.88 4.74 -2.09
N GLU A 127 -9.04 5.33 -1.90
CA GLU A 127 -9.64 5.65 -0.60
C GLU A 127 -9.90 4.42 0.30
N TYR A 128 -9.91 3.22 -0.28
CA TYR A 128 -10.02 1.96 0.43
C TYR A 128 -8.68 1.50 1.01
N ASN A 129 -7.56 1.89 0.40
CA ASN A 129 -6.22 1.42 0.75
C ASN A 129 -5.43 2.45 1.58
N MET A 130 -6.16 3.36 2.24
CA MET A 130 -5.61 4.35 3.17
C MET A 130 -6.47 4.43 4.43
N LEU A 131 -5.83 4.42 5.60
CA LEU A 131 -6.49 4.56 6.90
C LEU A 131 -6.19 5.92 7.53
N PHE A 132 -7.16 6.51 8.23
CA PHE A 132 -6.92 7.74 8.98
C PHE A 132 -6.86 7.49 10.49
N HIS A 133 -5.73 7.82 11.11
CA HIS A 133 -5.59 7.80 12.56
C HIS A 133 -4.62 8.88 13.03
N ARG A 134 -5.12 10.12 13.15
CA ARG A 134 -4.34 11.38 13.36
C ARG A 134 -3.42 11.77 12.19
N LYS A 135 -3.10 10.80 11.34
CA LYS A 135 -2.43 10.95 10.05
C LYS A 135 -2.92 9.86 9.11
N VAL A 136 -2.69 10.04 7.81
CA VAL A 136 -2.98 9.03 6.80
C VAL A 136 -1.92 7.92 6.84
N TYR A 137 -2.36 6.65 6.81
CA TYR A 137 -1.51 5.47 6.69
C TYR A 137 -1.83 4.71 5.40
N PHE A 138 -0.81 4.37 4.63
CA PHE A 138 -0.92 3.56 3.42
C PHE A 138 -0.92 2.07 3.78
N ILE A 139 -1.86 1.30 3.22
CA ILE A 139 -2.03 -0.13 3.50
C ILE A 139 -2.14 -0.94 2.20
N ASP A 140 -2.20 -2.27 2.29
CA ASP A 140 -2.43 -3.16 1.14
C ASP A 140 -1.35 -3.07 0.02
N LEU A 141 -0.09 -3.01 0.43
CA LEU A 141 1.09 -2.84 -0.43
C LEU A 141 1.54 -4.09 -1.20
N ALA A 142 0.75 -5.18 -1.27
CA ALA A 142 1.20 -6.38 -1.98
C ALA A 142 1.39 -6.13 -3.49
N GLN A 143 0.58 -5.23 -4.06
CA GLN A 143 0.66 -4.85 -5.47
C GLN A 143 1.81 -3.87 -5.74
N ALA A 144 2.30 -3.15 -4.73
CA ALA A 144 3.30 -2.10 -4.91
C ALA A 144 4.60 -2.61 -5.54
N VAL A 145 5.16 -1.86 -6.49
CA VAL A 145 6.30 -2.26 -7.32
C VAL A 145 7.45 -1.25 -7.21
N ASP A 146 8.66 -1.70 -7.54
CA ASP A 146 9.79 -0.80 -7.78
C ASP A 146 9.58 -0.03 -9.10
N MET A 147 10.17 1.18 -9.22
CA MET A 147 10.08 2.00 -10.43
C MET A 147 10.64 1.36 -11.70
N ASP A 148 11.55 0.38 -11.59
CA ASP A 148 12.06 -0.36 -12.75
C ASP A 148 11.06 -1.40 -13.27
N HIS A 149 9.96 -1.63 -12.57
CA HIS A 149 8.91 -2.51 -13.06
C HIS A 149 8.34 -1.95 -14.38
N PRO A 150 8.18 -2.77 -15.45
CA PRO A 150 7.78 -2.26 -16.77
C PRO A 150 6.48 -1.45 -16.78
N MET A 151 5.55 -1.80 -15.88
CA MET A 151 4.26 -1.12 -15.71
C MET A 151 4.25 0.00 -14.66
N ALA A 152 5.38 0.33 -14.03
CA ALA A 152 5.41 1.29 -12.91
C ALA A 152 4.83 2.67 -13.29
N ALA A 153 5.12 3.15 -14.50
CA ALA A 153 4.60 4.43 -14.97
C ALA A 153 3.07 4.43 -15.12
N GLU A 154 2.50 3.36 -15.70
CA GLU A 154 1.05 3.20 -15.84
C GLU A 154 0.36 3.06 -14.49
N PHE A 155 0.96 2.30 -13.58
CA PHE A 155 0.44 2.14 -12.22
C PHE A 155 0.45 3.46 -11.44
N LEU A 156 1.53 4.24 -11.55
CA LEU A 156 1.60 5.56 -10.93
C LEU A 156 0.52 6.49 -11.48
N GLU A 157 0.33 6.51 -12.80
CA GLU A 157 -0.69 7.34 -13.43
C GLU A 157 -2.10 6.99 -12.91
N ARG A 158 -2.40 5.70 -12.83
CA ARG A 158 -3.68 5.23 -12.29
C ARG A 158 -3.86 5.63 -10.82
N ASP A 159 -2.83 5.48 -9.99
CA ASP A 159 -2.86 5.88 -8.59
C ASP A 159 -3.13 7.39 -8.46
N ILE A 160 -2.49 8.23 -9.29
CA ILE A 160 -2.70 9.69 -9.34
C ILE A 160 -4.13 10.02 -9.73
N VAL A 161 -4.65 9.41 -10.79
CA VAL A 161 -6.03 9.65 -11.26
C VAL A 161 -7.05 9.23 -10.20
N ASN A 162 -6.85 8.08 -9.56
CA ASN A 162 -7.73 7.61 -8.48
C ASN A 162 -7.77 8.60 -7.32
N VAL A 163 -6.60 9.04 -6.86
CA VAL A 163 -6.46 10.01 -5.77
C VAL A 163 -7.11 11.34 -6.16
N SER A 164 -6.79 11.89 -7.32
CA SER A 164 -7.38 13.14 -7.82
C SER A 164 -8.91 13.07 -7.86
N ASN A 165 -9.46 12.01 -8.47
CA ASN A 165 -10.90 11.80 -8.54
C ASN A 165 -11.57 11.68 -7.16
N PHE A 166 -10.91 11.01 -6.21
CA PHE A 166 -11.43 10.88 -4.84
C PHE A 166 -11.53 12.25 -4.16
N PHE A 167 -10.48 13.06 -4.21
CA PHE A 167 -10.46 14.37 -3.57
C PHE A 167 -11.36 15.40 -4.27
N GLN A 168 -11.46 15.37 -5.61
CA GLN A 168 -12.43 16.19 -6.36
C GLN A 168 -13.88 15.94 -5.93
N LYS A 169 -14.26 14.67 -5.70
CA LYS A 169 -15.60 14.31 -5.21
C LYS A 169 -15.91 14.89 -3.83
N HIS A 170 -14.88 15.25 -3.06
CA HIS A 170 -15.00 15.87 -1.75
C HIS A 170 -14.78 17.40 -1.79
N GLY A 171 -14.81 18.01 -2.98
CA GLY A 171 -14.76 19.47 -3.15
C GLY A 171 -13.35 20.07 -3.11
N ILE A 172 -12.30 19.24 -3.07
CA ILE A 172 -10.91 19.71 -3.14
C ILE A 172 -10.50 19.79 -4.60
N GLU A 173 -10.07 20.98 -5.04
CA GLU A 173 -9.59 21.19 -6.40
C GLU A 173 -8.27 20.43 -6.59
N THR A 174 -8.27 19.45 -7.49
CA THR A 174 -7.06 18.70 -7.84
C THR A 174 -6.92 18.59 -9.36
N ASP A 175 -5.69 18.40 -9.80
CA ASP A 175 -5.33 18.24 -11.21
C ASP A 175 -4.29 17.11 -11.30
N PRO A 176 -4.60 15.99 -11.98
CA PRO A 176 -3.67 14.87 -12.16
C PRO A 176 -2.30 15.29 -12.70
N ASP A 177 -2.23 16.27 -13.60
CA ASP A 177 -0.98 16.72 -14.19
C ASP A 177 -0.12 17.46 -13.17
N LYS A 178 -0.73 18.33 -12.35
CA LYS A 178 -0.03 19.02 -11.24
C LYS A 178 0.43 18.06 -10.16
N ILE A 179 -0.39 17.06 -9.81
CA ILE A 179 0.00 16.01 -8.87
C ILE A 179 1.21 15.24 -9.41
N ARG A 180 1.19 14.85 -10.70
CA ARG A 180 2.29 14.15 -11.36
C ARG A 180 3.57 14.98 -11.35
N GLU A 181 3.48 16.27 -11.67
CA GLU A 181 4.62 17.18 -11.62
C GLU A 181 5.19 17.25 -10.19
N TYR A 182 4.34 17.45 -9.19
CA TYR A 182 4.75 17.53 -7.79
C TYR A 182 5.45 16.25 -7.30
N ILE A 183 4.92 15.08 -7.63
CA ILE A 183 5.49 13.78 -7.24
C ILE A 183 6.85 13.56 -7.90
N LYS A 184 7.00 13.94 -9.18
CA LYS A 184 8.23 13.71 -9.96
C LYS A 184 9.29 14.79 -9.78
N LYS A 185 8.94 15.91 -9.14
CA LYS A 185 9.85 17.03 -8.87
C LYS A 185 10.95 16.59 -7.88
N LYS A 186 12.20 16.68 -8.32
CA LYS A 186 13.38 16.43 -7.48
C LYS A 186 13.52 17.51 -6.41
#